data_AF-A0A0K0GCN7-F1
#
_entry.id   AF-A0A0K0GCN7-F1
#
_cell.length_a   1.000
_cell.length_b   1.000
_cell.length_c   1.000
_cell.angle_alpha   90.00
_cell.angle_beta   90.00
_cell.angle_gamma   90.00
#
_symmetry.space_group_name_H-M   'P 1'
#
loop_
_entity.id
_entity.type
_entity.pdbx_description
1 polymer ?
#
loop_
_entity_poly.entity_id
_entity_poly.type
_entity_poly.pdbx_seq_one_letter_code
_entity_poly.pdbx_strand_id
1 'polypeptide(L)'
;MKKWLLAIIFGTVLTLAACGGAGNDNNDNEPPANDNAAEEQDKGDTNGAGEAVDTAAGEEVFANNCAMCHGADLSGGAGPDLTNVGSKYSADEIKDIVQNGKGQMQPQKQVTGDDLDNLANWLAEKK
;
A
#
# COMPACT_ATOMS: atom_id res chain seq x y z
N MET A 1 11.41 -16.88 38.29
CA MET A 1 10.06 -17.28 38.77
C MET A 1 9.71 -16.46 40.00
N LYS A 2 8.44 -16.04 40.13
CA LYS A 2 7.86 -14.91 40.91
C LYS A 2 8.00 -13.59 40.13
N LYS A 3 7.04 -13.21 39.27
CA LYS A 3 5.73 -12.59 39.57
C LYS A 3 5.90 -11.44 40.56
N TRP A 4 5.48 -10.22 40.21
CA TRP A 4 4.57 -9.38 41.00
C TRP A 4 4.29 -8.00 40.33
N LEU A 5 2.98 -7.72 40.22
CA LEU A 5 2.28 -6.44 40.29
C LEU A 5 2.30 -5.43 39.13
N LEU A 6 1.15 -5.44 38.44
CA LEU A 6 0.45 -4.30 37.83
C LEU A 6 0.33 -3.10 38.80
N ALA A 7 0.59 -1.89 38.31
CA ALA A 7 0.11 -0.65 38.92
C ALA A 7 -0.50 0.24 37.83
N ILE A 8 -1.81 0.42 37.96
CA ILE A 8 -2.72 1.22 37.15
C ILE A 8 -2.50 2.70 37.48
N ILE A 9 -2.29 3.55 36.47
CA ILE A 9 -2.43 5.00 36.63
C ILE A 9 -3.63 5.44 35.78
N PHE A 10 -4.76 5.57 36.47
CA PHE A 10 -5.94 6.29 36.01
C PHE A 10 -5.62 7.78 36.10
N GLY A 11 -5.45 8.43 34.94
CA GLY A 11 -5.27 9.88 34.83
C GLY A 11 -6.46 10.51 34.14
N THR A 12 -7.54 10.72 34.88
CA THR A 12 -8.67 11.55 34.48
C THR A 12 -8.23 13.01 34.36
N VAL A 13 -8.22 13.55 33.14
CA VAL A 13 -8.34 15.00 32.93
C VAL A 13 -9.63 15.24 32.16
N LEU A 14 -10.62 15.63 32.94
CA LEU A 14 -11.90 16.17 32.52
C LEU A 14 -11.71 17.69 32.35
N THR A 15 -11.71 18.20 31.12
CA THR A 15 -11.89 19.64 30.89
C THR A 15 -13.17 19.86 30.12
N LEU A 16 -14.16 20.37 30.86
CA LEU A 16 -15.49 20.70 30.38
C LEU A 16 -15.54 22.19 29.98
N ALA A 17 -16.06 22.42 28.76
CA ALA A 17 -16.92 23.53 28.35
C ALA A 17 -16.42 24.99 28.35
N ALA A 18 -16.48 25.61 27.16
CA ALA A 18 -17.05 26.94 26.98
C ALA A 18 -17.62 27.11 25.57
N CYS A 19 -18.93 27.38 25.49
CA CYS A 19 -19.71 27.70 24.30
C CYS A 19 -19.91 29.22 24.24
N GLY A 20 -19.75 29.84 23.06
CA GLY A 20 -20.23 31.20 22.84
C GLY A 20 -19.69 31.91 21.60
N GLY A 21 -20.55 32.13 20.60
CA GLY A 21 -20.57 33.41 19.85
C GLY A 21 -20.24 33.39 18.35
N ALA A 22 -21.30 33.26 17.55
CA ALA A 22 -21.51 33.69 16.17
C ALA A 22 -20.42 34.52 15.43
N GLY A 23 -19.95 33.96 14.30
CA GLY A 23 -19.35 34.68 13.18
C GLY A 23 -19.88 34.08 11.87
N ASN A 24 -20.47 34.91 11.03
CA ASN A 24 -21.05 34.58 9.74
C ASN A 24 -19.95 34.68 8.68
N ASP A 25 -19.49 33.57 8.10
CA ASP A 25 -18.66 33.59 6.90
C ASP A 25 -18.97 32.41 5.98
N ASN A 26 -18.88 32.73 4.69
CA ASN A 26 -19.39 31.98 3.56
C ASN A 26 -18.37 30.95 3.09
N ASN A 27 -18.88 29.83 2.58
CA ASN A 27 -18.24 28.97 1.57
C ASN A 27 -16.83 28.46 1.91
N ASP A 28 -16.75 27.27 2.52
CA ASP A 28 -15.61 26.36 2.33
C ASP A 28 -16.09 24.90 2.42
N ASN A 29 -15.66 24.11 1.44
CA ASN A 29 -15.90 22.69 1.30
C ASN A 29 -14.84 21.94 2.13
N GLU A 30 -15.18 21.59 3.36
CA GLU A 30 -14.29 20.86 4.27
C GLU A 30 -14.78 19.41 4.45
N PRO A 31 -13.99 18.39 4.05
CA PRO A 31 -14.24 17.01 4.44
C PRO A 31 -13.72 16.74 5.86
N PRO A 32 -14.38 15.83 6.63
CA PRO A 32 -14.05 15.62 8.04
C PRO A 32 -12.68 14.99 8.23
N ALA A 33 -11.94 15.51 9.22
CA ALA A 33 -10.74 14.93 9.76
C ALA A 33 -11.01 13.49 10.26
N ASN A 34 -10.29 12.52 9.70
CA ASN A 34 -10.09 11.21 10.30
C ASN A 34 -8.63 11.15 10.78
N ASP A 35 -8.52 11.13 12.09
CA ASP A 35 -7.35 11.00 12.92
C ASP A 35 -6.96 9.53 13.08
N ASN A 36 -6.10 9.02 12.19
CA ASN A 36 -5.25 7.88 12.50
C ASN A 36 -3.83 8.17 11.99
N ALA A 37 -2.95 8.47 12.95
CA ALA A 37 -1.55 8.79 12.74
C ALA A 37 -0.67 7.54 12.86
N ALA A 38 0.45 7.59 12.11
CA ALA A 38 1.55 6.63 11.97
C ALA A 38 1.18 5.42 11.10
N GLU A 39 1.78 5.23 9.91
CA GLU A 39 3.23 5.19 9.65
C GLU A 39 3.64 5.97 8.38
N GLU A 40 4.94 6.20 8.25
CA GLU A 40 5.59 7.31 7.55
C GLU A 40 5.39 7.33 6.03
N GLN A 41 4.75 8.40 5.53
CA GLN A 41 4.75 8.75 4.11
C GLN A 41 6.03 9.51 3.78
N ASP A 42 7.07 8.77 3.37
CA ASP A 42 8.18 9.37 2.63
C ASP A 42 7.67 9.79 1.25
N LYS A 43 7.29 11.06 1.13
CA LYS A 43 7.04 11.71 -0.15
C LYS A 43 8.37 11.91 -0.87
N GLY A 44 8.81 10.88 -1.60
CA GLY A 44 9.86 10.99 -2.59
C GLY A 44 9.35 11.61 -3.89
N ASP A 45 9.21 12.94 -3.92
CA ASP A 45 9.23 13.70 -5.17
C ASP A 45 10.67 13.71 -5.68
N THR A 46 10.97 12.89 -6.70
CA THR A 46 12.12 13.15 -7.57
C THR A 46 11.79 12.86 -9.02
N ASN A 47 11.40 13.92 -9.71
CA ASN A 47 11.55 14.03 -11.16
C ASN A 47 13.01 13.80 -11.57
N GLY A 48 13.26 12.78 -12.41
CA GLY A 48 14.34 12.81 -13.40
C GLY A 48 15.39 11.69 -13.35
N ALA A 49 15.38 10.88 -14.42
CA ALA A 49 16.49 10.09 -14.97
C ALA A 49 16.98 8.89 -14.13
N GLY A 50 16.37 7.74 -14.42
CA GLY A 50 16.71 6.43 -13.86
C GLY A 50 15.81 6.12 -12.67
N GLU A 51 14.59 5.67 -12.94
CA GLU A 51 13.59 5.31 -11.92
C GLU A 51 14.25 4.47 -10.82
N ALA A 52 14.42 5.07 -9.65
CA ALA A 52 14.79 4.35 -8.46
C ALA A 52 13.60 3.47 -8.12
N VAL A 53 13.66 2.21 -8.57
CA VAL A 53 12.66 1.19 -8.28
C VAL A 53 12.62 0.98 -6.78
N ASP A 54 11.46 1.21 -6.18
CA ASP A 54 11.22 0.87 -4.78
C ASP A 54 10.65 -0.56 -4.71
N THR A 55 11.52 -1.50 -4.36
CA THR A 55 11.15 -2.91 -4.21
C THR A 55 10.16 -3.13 -3.07
N ALA A 56 10.19 -2.31 -2.02
CA ALA A 56 9.25 -2.41 -0.91
C ALA A 56 7.85 -1.94 -1.34
N ALA A 57 7.78 -0.85 -2.11
CA ALA A 57 6.53 -0.40 -2.72
C ALA A 57 5.94 -1.47 -3.66
N GLY A 58 6.78 -2.16 -4.44
CA GLY A 58 6.33 -3.25 -5.32
C GLY A 58 5.68 -4.42 -4.58
N GLU A 59 6.22 -4.78 -3.41
CA GLU A 59 5.64 -5.82 -2.55
C GLU A 59 4.29 -5.40 -1.96
N GLU A 60 4.15 -4.15 -1.54
CA GLU A 60 2.88 -3.61 -1.04
C GLU A 60 1.80 -3.60 -2.14
N VAL A 61 2.15 -3.14 -3.34
CA VAL A 61 1.23 -3.18 -4.50
C VAL A 61 0.78 -4.62 -4.76
N PHE A 62 1.69 -5.59 -4.69
CA PHE A 62 1.36 -7.01 -4.83
C PHE A 62 0.38 -7.50 -3.74
N ALA A 63 0.66 -7.17 -2.47
CA ALA A 63 -0.17 -7.58 -1.35
C ALA A 63 -1.60 -7.07 -1.49
N ASN A 64 -1.77 -5.82 -1.93
CA ASN A 64 -3.06 -5.17 -2.04
C ASN A 64 -3.87 -5.60 -3.27
N ASN A 65 -3.20 -5.93 -4.38
CA ASN A 65 -3.88 -6.14 -5.67
C ASN A 65 -3.83 -7.58 -6.19
N CYS A 66 -2.86 -8.39 -5.77
CA CYS A 66 -2.52 -9.64 -6.46
C CYS A 66 -2.57 -10.87 -5.54
N ALA A 67 -2.25 -10.71 -4.25
CA ALA A 67 -2.10 -11.79 -3.29
C ALA A 67 -3.35 -12.67 -3.14
N MET A 68 -4.55 -12.11 -3.30
CA MET A 68 -5.79 -12.90 -3.21
C MET A 68 -5.89 -13.99 -4.29
N CYS A 69 -5.27 -13.79 -5.45
CA CYS A 69 -5.25 -14.79 -6.52
C CYS A 69 -3.96 -15.60 -6.53
N HIS A 70 -2.82 -14.94 -6.31
CA HIS A 70 -1.49 -15.53 -6.46
C HIS A 70 -0.85 -16.00 -5.15
N GLY A 71 -1.59 -15.93 -4.04
CA GLY A 71 -1.09 -16.23 -2.71
C GLY A 71 -0.27 -15.08 -2.13
N ALA A 72 -0.35 -14.86 -0.82
CA ALA A 72 0.47 -13.86 -0.14
C ALA A 72 1.98 -14.18 -0.23
N ASP A 73 2.32 -15.45 -0.44
CA ASP A 73 3.68 -15.98 -0.57
C ASP A 73 4.07 -16.28 -2.03
N LEU A 74 3.28 -15.81 -3.01
CA LEU A 74 3.48 -16.08 -4.45
C LEU A 74 3.28 -17.56 -4.86
N SER A 75 2.88 -18.45 -3.96
CA SER A 75 2.75 -19.88 -4.24
C SER A 75 1.59 -20.23 -5.18
N GLY A 76 0.79 -19.23 -5.55
CA GLY A 76 -0.39 -19.37 -6.39
C GLY A 76 -1.66 -19.63 -5.57
N GLY A 77 -2.70 -20.10 -6.26
CA GLY A 77 -4.01 -20.36 -5.69
C GLY A 77 -5.05 -20.37 -6.79
N ALA A 78 -5.84 -19.31 -6.87
CA ALA A 78 -6.73 -19.08 -8.01
C ALA A 78 -5.94 -18.71 -9.29
N GLY A 79 -4.81 -18.00 -9.11
CA GLY A 79 -3.81 -17.72 -10.13
C GLY A 79 -2.61 -18.67 -10.03
N PRO A 80 -1.75 -18.68 -11.06
CA PRO A 80 -0.52 -19.48 -11.06
C PRO A 80 0.49 -19.02 -10.00
N ASP A 81 1.41 -19.93 -9.65
CA ASP A 81 2.60 -19.64 -8.87
C ASP A 81 3.49 -18.59 -9.57
N LEU A 82 3.93 -17.60 -8.79
CA LEU A 82 4.82 -16.50 -9.21
C LEU A 82 6.17 -16.51 -8.50
N THR A 83 6.49 -17.52 -7.69
CA THR A 83 7.74 -17.61 -6.91
C THR A 83 9.00 -17.52 -7.80
N ASN A 84 8.88 -17.93 -9.06
CA ASN A 84 9.96 -17.89 -10.05
C ASN A 84 9.54 -17.14 -11.34
N VAL A 85 8.65 -16.15 -11.23
CA VAL A 85 8.12 -15.43 -12.42
C VAL A 85 9.19 -14.63 -13.14
N GLY A 86 10.16 -14.06 -12.42
CA GLY A 86 11.30 -13.33 -12.96
C GLY A 86 12.32 -14.20 -13.71
N SER A 87 12.25 -15.53 -13.54
CA SER A 87 12.98 -16.48 -14.38
C SER A 87 12.31 -16.70 -15.75
N LYS A 88 11.04 -16.29 -15.90
CA LYS A 88 10.23 -16.49 -17.12
C LYS A 88 9.93 -15.21 -17.89
N TYR A 89 9.78 -14.10 -17.19
CA TYR A 89 9.38 -12.81 -17.76
C TYR A 89 10.26 -11.69 -17.24
N SER A 90 10.60 -10.76 -18.13
CA SER A 90 11.18 -9.46 -17.78
C SER A 90 10.15 -8.56 -17.12
N ALA A 91 10.61 -7.47 -16.47
CA ALA A 91 9.71 -6.48 -15.87
C ALA A 91 8.72 -5.93 -16.91
N ASP A 92 9.15 -5.56 -18.11
CA ASP A 92 8.25 -5.01 -19.14
C ASP A 92 7.20 -6.03 -19.61
N GLU A 93 7.56 -7.31 -19.73
CA GLU A 93 6.59 -8.38 -20.02
C GLU A 93 5.59 -8.56 -18.87
N ILE A 94 6.04 -8.44 -17.62
CA ILE A 94 5.16 -8.48 -16.45
C ILE A 94 4.19 -7.29 -16.49
N LYS A 95 4.65 -6.06 -16.81
CA LYS A 95 3.78 -4.88 -16.95
C LYS A 95 2.70 -5.13 -18.00
N ASP A 96 3.09 -5.67 -19.16
CA ASP A 96 2.14 -6.00 -20.24
C ASP A 96 1.11 -7.03 -19.79
N ILE A 97 1.53 -8.11 -19.13
CA ILE A 97 0.63 -9.14 -18.60
C ILE A 97 -0.33 -8.57 -17.55
N VAL A 98 0.15 -7.73 -16.64
CA VAL A 98 -0.68 -7.08 -15.62
C VAL A 98 -1.71 -6.18 -16.30
N GLN A 99 -1.28 -5.38 -17.27
CA GLN A 99 -2.14 -4.43 -17.96
C GLN A 99 -3.13 -5.08 -18.92
N ASN A 100 -2.76 -6.14 -19.63
CA ASN A 100 -3.56 -6.72 -20.70
C ASN A 100 -4.16 -8.08 -20.34
N GLY A 101 -3.80 -8.62 -19.17
CA GLY A 101 -4.20 -9.95 -18.74
C GLY A 101 -3.48 -11.05 -19.52
N LYS A 102 -3.62 -12.29 -19.05
CA LYS A 102 -3.07 -13.47 -19.73
C LYS A 102 -3.86 -14.72 -19.37
N GLY A 103 -4.41 -15.39 -20.39
CA GLY A 103 -5.25 -16.57 -20.18
C GLY A 103 -6.49 -16.22 -19.37
N GLN A 104 -6.58 -16.75 -18.14
CA GLN A 104 -7.69 -16.47 -17.22
C GLN A 104 -7.44 -15.24 -16.33
N MET A 105 -6.23 -14.69 -16.30
CA MET A 105 -5.93 -13.46 -15.57
C MET A 105 -6.54 -12.27 -16.31
N GLN A 106 -7.48 -11.58 -15.65
CA GLN A 106 -8.09 -10.37 -16.20
C GLN A 106 -7.12 -9.18 -16.14
N PRO A 107 -7.24 -8.22 -17.08
CA PRO A 107 -6.49 -6.95 -17.03
C PRO A 107 -6.63 -6.23 -15.68
N GLN A 108 -5.52 -5.84 -15.07
CA GLN A 108 -5.46 -5.05 -13.83
C GLN A 108 -5.21 -3.58 -14.17
N LYS A 109 -6.20 -2.96 -14.81
CA LYS A 109 -6.09 -1.57 -15.33
C LYS A 109 -5.94 -0.52 -14.23
N GLN A 110 -6.20 -0.87 -12.97
CA GLN A 110 -6.03 0.02 -11.83
C GLN A 110 -4.57 0.18 -11.36
N VAL A 111 -3.66 -0.75 -11.71
CA VAL A 111 -2.24 -0.68 -11.32
C VAL A 111 -1.44 -0.03 -12.44
N THR A 112 -1.06 1.23 -12.30
CA THR A 112 -0.46 2.05 -13.38
C THR A 112 0.66 2.94 -12.86
N GLY A 113 1.49 3.48 -13.77
CA GLY A 113 2.60 4.36 -13.41
C GLY A 113 3.58 3.68 -12.46
N ASP A 114 4.11 4.44 -11.50
CA ASP A 114 5.12 3.98 -10.57
C ASP A 114 4.73 2.68 -9.83
N ASP A 115 3.44 2.49 -9.49
CA ASP A 115 2.96 1.25 -8.87
C ASP A 115 3.16 0.03 -9.77
N LEU A 116 2.89 0.19 -11.07
CA LEU A 116 3.07 -0.86 -12.07
C LEU A 116 4.56 -1.14 -12.29
N ASP A 117 5.37 -0.09 -12.34
CA ASP A 117 6.81 -0.20 -12.53
C ASP A 117 7.48 -0.89 -11.32
N ASN A 118 7.16 -0.45 -10.10
CA ASN A 118 7.65 -1.05 -8.86
C ASN A 118 7.19 -2.51 -8.72
N LEU A 119 5.91 -2.80 -8.97
CA LEU A 119 5.38 -4.18 -8.93
C LEU A 119 6.12 -5.09 -9.91
N ALA A 120 6.25 -4.66 -11.16
CA ALA A 120 6.82 -5.48 -12.21
C ALA A 120 8.31 -5.74 -12.00
N ASN A 121 9.06 -4.73 -11.55
CA ASN A 121 10.46 -4.89 -11.23
C ASN A 121 10.67 -5.82 -10.02
N TRP A 122 9.88 -5.65 -8.95
CA TRP A 122 9.95 -6.55 -7.79
C TRP A 122 9.61 -8.01 -8.14
N LEU A 123 8.62 -8.25 -9.01
CA LEU A 123 8.30 -9.59 -9.49
C LEU A 123 9.40 -10.18 -10.40
N ALA A 124 10.07 -9.34 -11.20
CA ALA A 124 11.17 -9.77 -12.06
C ALA A 124 12.42 -10.27 -11.29
N GLU A 125 12.51 -9.95 -9.99
CA GLU A 125 13.56 -10.43 -9.10
C GLU A 125 13.28 -11.84 -8.53
N LYS A 126 12.03 -12.34 -8.63
CA LYS A 126 11.63 -13.67 -8.11
C LYS A 126 12.06 -14.78 -9.07
N LYS A 127 13.15 -15.49 -8.75
CA LYS A 127 13.84 -16.39 -9.68
C LYS A 127 13.99 -17.82 -9.20
#